data_AF-A0A2S6CLN0-F1
#
_entry.id   AF-A0A2S6CLN0-F1
#
_cell.length_a   1.000
_cell.length_b   1.000
_cell.length_c   1.000
_cell.angle_alpha   90.00
_cell.angle_beta   90.00
_cell.angle_gamma   90.00
#
_symmetry.space_group_name_H-M   'P 1'
#
loop_
_entity.id
_entity.type
_entity.pdbx_description
1 polymer ?
#
loop_
_entity_poly.entity_id
_entity_poly.type
_entity_poly.pdbx_seq_one_letter_code
_entity_poly.pdbx_strand_id
1 'polypeptide(L)'
;MAAPGLFNEIRAAQATVAMLIEELTIHNRAYTTADEQVQEAEQELHYVQRTHGYNVRGSPELSNCIDRLNLCRQHLEAVQEHLLHLWRELEGTVHAKRNLWAEIEDVQGRIKYPSNKIPFVQEKVILQAEDRPEQEAYWRKHMFGKTRPEQDRSEAEEENSRRRVDERARRDAEEERLRQEEAEEERRNNARNQQPSPRRRPFALQPQQPKLAPLVVNPVALRQWQLYVTQSFSNYALINGFPDPCSGPLPVVTPCAKPQCNREERTLVACSCQLRKTFEAAGVNLKKELHRWHPDRFHVCAEQRRPLYILMATEVFRVLNEMREEALSRGL
;
A
#
# COMPACT_ATOMS: atom_id res chain seq x y z
N MET A 1 -12.35 -6.70 38.81
CA MET A 1 -11.16 -7.51 39.09
C MET A 1 -10.17 -6.71 39.94
N ALA A 2 -9.37 -7.35 40.78
CA ALA A 2 -8.29 -6.67 41.48
C ALA A 2 -7.14 -6.38 40.51
N ALA A 3 -6.51 -5.21 40.60
CA ALA A 3 -5.41 -4.79 39.72
C ALA A 3 -4.29 -5.83 39.54
N PRO A 4 -3.87 -6.61 40.57
CA PRO A 4 -2.88 -7.67 40.39
C PRO A 4 -3.31 -8.79 39.44
N GLY A 5 -4.61 -9.09 39.35
CA GLY A 5 -5.15 -10.10 38.44
C GLY A 5 -4.95 -9.71 36.97
N LEU A 6 -5.29 -8.46 36.62
CA LEU A 6 -5.12 -7.94 35.25
C LEU A 6 -3.65 -7.96 34.80
N PHE A 7 -2.72 -7.58 35.68
CA PHE A 7 -1.29 -7.64 35.37
C PHE A 7 -0.80 -9.08 35.13
N ASN A 8 -1.27 -10.05 35.91
CA ASN A 8 -0.95 -11.46 35.69
C ASN A 8 -1.53 -11.99 34.37
N GLU A 9 -2.75 -11.59 34.02
CA GLU A 9 -3.38 -11.94 32.75
C GLU A 9 -2.63 -11.36 31.55
N ILE A 10 -2.12 -10.12 31.65
CA ILE A 10 -1.26 -9.53 30.60
C ILE A 10 0.05 -10.30 30.45
N ARG A 11 0.73 -10.64 31.56
CA ARG A 11 1.97 -11.45 31.47
C ARG A 11 1.71 -12.80 30.83
N ALA A 12 0.60 -13.45 31.19
CA ALA A 12 0.20 -14.70 30.57
C ALA A 12 -0.03 -14.53 29.06
N ALA A 13 -0.77 -13.50 28.64
CA ALA A 13 -0.98 -13.20 27.22
C ALA A 13 0.33 -12.88 26.48
N GLN A 14 1.25 -12.12 27.10
CA GLN A 14 2.57 -11.83 26.53
C GLN A 14 3.41 -13.10 26.35
N ALA A 15 3.38 -14.02 27.32
CA ALA A 15 4.06 -15.31 27.22
C ALA A 15 3.48 -16.18 26.09
N THR A 16 2.14 -16.24 25.98
CA THR A 16 1.46 -16.96 24.88
C THR A 16 1.81 -16.37 23.51
N VAL A 17 1.84 -15.04 23.38
CA VAL A 17 2.28 -14.36 22.15
C VAL A 17 3.72 -14.76 21.79
N ALA A 18 4.64 -14.76 22.76
CA ALA A 18 6.04 -15.13 22.52
C ALA A 18 6.17 -16.58 22.02
N MET A 19 5.46 -17.51 22.66
CA MET A 19 5.43 -18.92 22.25
C MET A 19 4.87 -19.11 20.83
N LEU A 20 3.72 -18.49 20.53
CA LEU A 20 3.11 -18.58 19.19
C LEU A 20 4.01 -18.00 18.10
N ILE A 21 4.76 -16.93 18.39
CA ILE A 21 5.74 -16.36 17.45
C ILE A 21 6.86 -17.37 17.15
N GLU A 22 7.34 -18.10 18.15
CA GLU A 22 8.36 -19.12 17.98
C GLU A 22 7.82 -20.29 17.13
N GLU A 23 6.62 -20.79 17.44
CA GLU A 23 5.97 -21.86 16.67
C GLU A 23 5.72 -21.46 15.22
N LEU A 24 5.24 -20.23 14.98
CA LEU A 24 5.06 -19.69 13.64
C LEU A 24 6.39 -19.60 12.88
N THR A 25 7.48 -19.26 13.55
CA THR A 25 8.81 -19.20 12.94
C THR A 25 9.27 -20.60 12.49
N ILE A 26 9.03 -21.62 13.32
CA ILE A 26 9.35 -23.02 12.99
C ILE A 26 8.51 -23.48 11.79
N HIS A 27 7.20 -23.29 11.83
CA HIS A 27 6.30 -23.76 10.78
C HIS A 27 6.46 -22.99 9.46
N ASN A 28 6.88 -21.73 9.50
CA ASN A 28 7.17 -20.99 8.28
C ASN A 28 8.42 -21.54 7.55
N ARG A 29 9.41 -22.05 8.31
CA ARG A 29 10.53 -22.81 7.72
C ARG A 29 10.04 -24.12 7.11
N ALA A 30 9.18 -24.86 7.81
CA ALA A 30 8.58 -26.09 7.27
C ALA A 30 7.80 -25.83 5.98
N TYR A 31 7.05 -24.72 5.91
CA TYR A 31 6.34 -24.30 4.70
C TYR A 31 7.31 -24.03 3.54
N THR A 32 8.41 -23.31 3.81
CA THR A 32 9.42 -23.02 2.77
C THR A 32 10.03 -24.30 2.23
N THR A 33 10.36 -25.26 3.10
CA THR A 33 10.87 -26.58 2.70
C THR A 33 9.82 -27.38 1.92
N ALA A 34 8.55 -27.36 2.31
CA ALA A 34 7.49 -28.04 1.58
C ALA A 34 7.27 -27.42 0.19
N ASP A 35 7.37 -26.10 0.06
CA ASP A 35 7.27 -25.39 -1.22
C ASP A 35 8.44 -25.77 -2.16
N GLU A 36 9.67 -25.80 -1.63
CA GLU A 36 10.86 -26.28 -2.37
C GLU A 36 10.68 -27.71 -2.87
N GLN A 37 10.11 -28.61 -2.06
CA GLN A 37 9.82 -30.00 -2.46
C GLN A 37 8.78 -30.09 -3.58
N VAL A 38 7.75 -29.23 -3.55
CA VAL A 38 6.77 -29.15 -4.65
C VAL A 38 7.47 -28.70 -5.93
N GLN A 39 8.29 -27.64 -5.87
CA GLN A 39 9.02 -27.13 -7.04
C GLN A 39 9.98 -28.19 -7.62
N GLU A 40 10.69 -28.94 -6.78
CA GLU A 40 11.56 -30.04 -7.22
C GLU A 40 10.75 -31.14 -7.92
N ALA A 41 9.62 -31.57 -7.34
CA ALA A 41 8.76 -32.58 -7.93
C ALA A 41 8.14 -32.12 -9.28
N GLU A 42 7.81 -30.83 -9.42
CA GLU A 42 7.35 -30.25 -10.69
C GLU A 42 8.46 -30.26 -11.75
N GLN A 43 9.70 -29.93 -11.36
CA GLN A 43 10.84 -29.96 -12.27
C GLN A 43 11.15 -31.39 -12.75
N GLU A 44 11.10 -32.37 -11.84
CA GLU A 44 11.24 -33.79 -12.18
C GLU A 44 10.14 -34.25 -13.15
N LEU A 45 8.88 -33.92 -12.86
CA LEU A 45 7.76 -34.24 -13.75
C LEU A 45 7.98 -33.66 -15.15
N HIS A 46 8.38 -32.39 -15.23
CA HIS A 46 8.70 -31.72 -16.50
C HIS A 46 9.89 -32.35 -17.22
N TYR A 47 10.88 -32.84 -16.49
CA TYR A 47 12.01 -33.56 -17.09
C TYR A 47 11.56 -34.90 -17.70
N VAL A 48 10.78 -35.70 -16.97
CA VAL A 48 10.26 -37.00 -17.44
C VAL A 48 9.34 -36.81 -18.65
N GLN A 49 8.46 -35.81 -18.63
CA GLN A 49 7.58 -35.45 -19.76
C GLN A 49 8.38 -35.11 -21.03
N ARG A 50 9.51 -34.41 -20.89
CA ARG A 50 10.37 -34.07 -22.03
C ARG A 50 11.08 -35.29 -22.62
N THR A 51 11.49 -36.23 -21.77
CA THR A 51 12.26 -37.41 -22.20
C THR A 51 11.37 -38.51 -22.79
N HIS A 52 10.20 -38.76 -22.21
CA HIS A 52 9.33 -39.88 -22.57
C HIS A 52 8.08 -39.47 -23.37
N GLY A 53 7.90 -38.16 -23.62
CA GLY A 53 6.68 -37.60 -24.19
C GLY A 53 5.51 -37.57 -23.19
N TYR A 54 4.36 -37.07 -23.63
CA TYR A 54 3.18 -36.87 -22.78
C TYR A 54 2.28 -38.11 -22.61
N ASN A 55 2.75 -39.30 -23.00
CA ASN A 55 1.89 -40.49 -23.02
C ASN A 55 1.81 -41.15 -21.63
N VAL A 56 0.90 -40.63 -20.80
CA VAL A 56 0.72 -41.03 -19.38
C VAL A 56 0.34 -42.50 -19.20
N ARG A 57 -0.37 -43.11 -20.15
CA ARG A 57 -0.95 -44.45 -19.99
C ARG A 57 0.06 -45.61 -20.01
N GLY A 58 1.33 -45.35 -20.31
CA GLY A 58 2.33 -46.42 -20.48
C GLY A 58 3.63 -46.25 -19.69
N SER A 59 3.86 -45.12 -19.02
CA SER A 59 5.11 -44.86 -18.29
C SER A 59 4.87 -44.93 -16.78
N PRO A 60 5.34 -45.99 -16.09
CA PRO A 60 5.28 -46.06 -14.63
C PRO A 60 6.09 -44.93 -13.97
N GLU A 61 7.14 -44.43 -14.64
CA GLU A 61 7.95 -43.30 -14.16
C GLU A 61 7.12 -42.02 -14.08
N LEU A 62 6.30 -41.74 -15.10
CA LEU A 62 5.45 -40.55 -15.09
C LEU A 62 4.37 -40.64 -14.01
N SER A 63 3.78 -41.82 -13.80
CA SER A 63 2.82 -42.04 -12.70
C SER A 63 3.46 -41.76 -11.34
N ASN A 64 4.66 -42.30 -11.10
CA ASN A 64 5.39 -42.08 -9.85
C ASN A 64 5.71 -40.60 -9.59
N CYS A 65 6.10 -39.84 -10.63
CA CYS A 65 6.33 -38.39 -10.50
C CYS A 65 5.04 -37.62 -10.17
N ILE A 66 3.92 -37.98 -10.79
CA ILE A 66 2.61 -37.38 -10.49
C ILE A 66 2.20 -37.67 -9.04
N ASP A 67 2.35 -38.92 -8.60
CA ASP A 67 2.00 -39.32 -7.23
C ASP A 67 2.89 -38.60 -6.19
N ARG A 68 4.20 -38.48 -6.46
CA ARG A 68 5.11 -37.70 -5.62
C ARG A 68 4.71 -36.22 -5.55
N LEU A 69 4.41 -35.61 -6.69
CA LEU A 69 3.97 -34.21 -6.74
C LEU A 69 2.68 -33.99 -5.95
N ASN A 70 1.70 -34.89 -6.09
CA ASN A 70 0.46 -34.83 -5.33
C ASN A 70 0.70 -34.94 -3.81
N LEU A 71 1.60 -35.83 -3.40
CA LEU A 71 1.96 -35.97 -1.98
C LEU A 71 2.65 -34.71 -1.44
N CYS A 72 3.58 -34.12 -2.19
CA CYS A 72 4.23 -32.86 -1.81
C CYS A 72 3.21 -31.71 -1.70
N ARG A 73 2.25 -31.62 -2.62
CA ARG A 73 1.17 -30.60 -2.56
C ARG A 73 0.27 -30.79 -1.35
N GLN A 74 -0.15 -32.02 -1.05
CA GLN A 74 -0.93 -32.33 0.16
C GLN A 74 -0.17 -31.95 1.44
N HIS A 75 1.14 -32.22 1.48
CA HIS A 75 1.96 -31.82 2.62
C HIS A 75 2.04 -30.30 2.76
N LEU A 76 2.26 -29.57 1.66
CA LEU A 76 2.28 -28.11 1.63
C LEU A 76 0.95 -27.51 2.13
N GLU A 77 -0.18 -28.04 1.64
CA GLU A 77 -1.53 -27.64 2.08
C GLU A 77 -1.72 -27.85 3.58
N ALA A 78 -1.34 -29.02 4.12
CA ALA A 78 -1.43 -29.30 5.54
C ALA A 78 -0.58 -28.35 6.41
N VAL A 79 0.64 -28.03 5.97
CA VAL A 79 1.50 -27.05 6.66
C VAL A 79 0.90 -25.65 6.59
N GLN A 80 0.32 -25.27 5.45
CA GLN A 80 -0.36 -24.00 5.27
C GLN A 80 -1.58 -23.86 6.19
N GLU A 81 -2.41 -24.90 6.30
CA GLU A 81 -3.56 -24.91 7.21
C GLU A 81 -3.14 -24.76 8.67
N HIS A 82 -2.09 -25.47 9.09
CA HIS A 82 -1.56 -25.36 10.45
C HIS A 82 -0.99 -23.96 10.73
N LEU A 83 -0.27 -23.37 9.77
CA LEU A 83 0.17 -21.98 9.88
C LEU A 83 -1.01 -21.02 10.06
N LEU A 84 -2.05 -21.15 9.24
CA LEU A 84 -3.25 -20.32 9.35
C LEU A 84 -3.94 -20.46 10.71
N HIS A 85 -3.94 -21.66 11.29
CA HIS A 85 -4.45 -21.90 12.64
C HIS A 85 -3.65 -21.11 13.69
N LEU A 86 -2.32 -21.30 13.73
CA LEU A 86 -1.44 -20.57 14.65
C LEU A 86 -1.57 -19.05 14.51
N TRP A 87 -1.77 -18.57 13.29
CA TRP A 87 -2.02 -17.15 13.02
C TRP A 87 -3.30 -16.62 13.67
N ARG A 88 -4.42 -17.36 13.54
CA ARG A 88 -5.69 -16.97 14.15
C ARG A 88 -5.59 -16.94 15.67
N GLU A 89 -4.88 -17.91 16.26
CA GLU A 89 -4.63 -17.92 17.70
C GLU A 89 -3.77 -16.73 18.16
N LEU A 90 -2.74 -16.37 17.39
CA LEU A 90 -1.92 -15.19 17.67
C LEU A 90 -2.74 -13.91 17.59
N GLU A 91 -3.55 -13.73 16.55
CA GLU A 91 -4.44 -12.56 16.42
C GLU A 91 -5.42 -12.46 17.59
N GLY A 92 -6.06 -13.58 17.96
CA GLY A 92 -6.96 -13.64 19.11
C GLY A 92 -6.27 -13.24 20.40
N THR A 93 -5.06 -13.76 20.66
CA THR A 93 -4.27 -13.46 21.85
C THR A 93 -3.83 -12.00 21.90
N VAL A 94 -3.39 -11.44 20.77
CA VAL A 94 -3.00 -10.03 20.67
C VAL A 94 -4.20 -9.09 20.87
N HIS A 95 -5.36 -9.46 20.35
CA HIS A 95 -6.60 -8.72 20.58
C HIS A 95 -7.01 -8.77 22.06
N ALA A 96 -6.96 -9.94 22.69
CA ALA A 96 -7.21 -10.08 24.13
C ALA A 96 -6.24 -9.23 24.97
N LYS A 97 -4.93 -9.25 24.65
CA LYS A 97 -3.91 -8.39 25.28
C LYS A 97 -4.27 -6.90 25.17
N ARG A 98 -4.71 -6.45 23.99
CA ARG A 98 -5.15 -5.05 23.77
C ARG A 98 -6.35 -4.69 24.65
N ASN A 99 -7.32 -5.58 24.79
CA ASN A 99 -8.50 -5.35 25.64
C ASN A 99 -8.10 -5.25 27.12
N LEU A 100 -7.20 -6.13 27.60
CA LEU A 100 -6.65 -6.06 28.95
C LEU A 100 -5.92 -4.74 29.22
N TRP A 101 -5.15 -4.23 28.24
CA TRP A 101 -4.52 -2.90 28.35
C TRP A 101 -5.56 -1.78 28.49
N ALA A 102 -6.67 -1.84 27.75
CA ALA A 102 -7.75 -0.86 27.88
C ALA A 102 -8.41 -0.91 29.27
N GLU A 103 -8.60 -2.11 29.84
CA GLU A 103 -9.10 -2.27 31.21
C GLU A 103 -8.14 -1.70 32.25
N ILE A 104 -6.83 -1.88 32.07
CA ILE A 104 -5.81 -1.28 32.94
C ILE A 104 -5.88 0.26 32.91
N GLU A 105 -6.08 0.88 31.74
CA GLU A 105 -6.24 2.33 31.64
C GLU A 105 -7.50 2.83 32.37
N ASP A 106 -8.62 2.10 32.25
CA ASP A 106 -9.85 2.41 32.99
C ASP A 106 -9.65 2.28 34.51
N VAL A 107 -9.00 1.20 34.97
CA VAL A 107 -8.66 1.03 36.39
C VAL A 107 -7.76 2.16 36.87
N GLN A 108 -6.73 2.54 36.11
CA GLN A 108 -5.84 3.66 36.44
C GLN A 108 -6.60 4.97 36.65
N GLY A 109 -7.59 5.25 35.80
CA GLY A 109 -8.45 6.42 35.89
C GLY A 109 -9.29 6.48 37.17
N ARG A 110 -9.60 5.31 37.77
CA ARG A 110 -10.40 5.19 39.00
C ARG A 110 -9.58 5.31 40.29
N ILE A 111 -8.24 5.19 40.23
CA ILE A 111 -7.38 5.28 41.41
C ILE A 111 -7.21 6.75 41.84
N LYS A 112 -7.92 7.14 42.91
CA LYS A 112 -7.91 8.51 43.44
C LYS A 112 -6.66 8.86 44.27
N TYR A 113 -6.13 7.90 45.02
CA TYR A 113 -5.08 8.17 46.02
C TYR A 113 -3.67 7.91 45.45
N PRO A 114 -2.71 8.83 45.64
CA PRO A 114 -1.33 8.67 45.16
C PRO A 114 -0.64 7.41 45.67
N SER A 115 -0.87 7.03 46.92
CA SER A 115 -0.25 5.85 47.56
C SER A 115 -0.52 4.54 46.82
N ASN A 116 -1.70 4.39 46.22
CA ASN A 116 -2.09 3.21 45.45
C ASN A 116 -1.76 3.37 43.96
N LYS A 117 -1.65 4.61 43.47
CA LYS A 117 -1.39 4.91 42.06
C LYS A 117 0.06 4.68 41.68
N ILE A 118 1.01 5.01 42.56
CA ILE A 118 2.45 4.85 42.30
C ILE A 118 2.83 3.40 41.99
N PRO A 119 2.54 2.40 42.86
CA PRO A 119 2.93 1.01 42.57
C PRO A 119 2.21 0.45 41.32
N PHE A 120 0.96 0.87 41.08
CA PHE A 120 0.23 0.50 39.87
C PHE A 120 0.90 1.02 38.60
N VAL A 121 1.28 2.30 38.57
CA VAL A 121 1.95 2.92 37.42
C VAL A 121 3.34 2.29 37.21
N GLN A 122 4.06 1.97 38.28
CA GLN A 122 5.36 1.31 38.19
C GLN A 122 5.25 -0.08 37.54
N GLU A 123 4.29 -0.89 37.98
CA GLU A 123 4.02 -2.21 37.39
C GLU A 123 3.63 -2.11 35.91
N LYS A 124 2.76 -1.14 35.59
CA LYS A 124 2.36 -0.85 34.21
C LYS A 124 3.56 -0.52 33.32
N VAL A 125 4.49 0.30 33.80
CA VAL A 125 5.70 0.69 33.06
C VAL A 125 6.61 -0.51 32.82
N ILE A 126 6.74 -1.42 33.80
CA ILE A 126 7.52 -2.66 33.64
C ILE A 126 6.93 -3.50 32.50
N LEU A 127 5.61 -3.74 32.52
CA LEU A 127 4.93 -4.52 31.47
C LEU A 127 4.97 -3.86 30.10
N GLN A 128 4.91 -2.53 30.02
CA GLN A 128 5.07 -1.80 28.77
C GLN A 128 6.50 -1.89 28.22
N ALA A 129 7.51 -1.93 29.08
CA ALA A 129 8.90 -2.10 28.67
C ALA A 129 9.20 -3.52 28.19
N GLU A 130 8.47 -4.52 28.70
CA GLU A 130 8.51 -5.91 28.23
C GLU A 130 7.77 -6.06 26.87
N ASP A 131 6.79 -5.20 26.57
CA ASP A 131 6.11 -5.22 25.29
C ASP A 131 7.04 -4.72 24.17
N ARG A 132 7.13 -5.48 23.08
CA ARG A 132 7.97 -5.15 21.92
C ARG A 132 7.07 -4.81 20.73
N PRO A 133 6.48 -3.61 20.66
CA PRO A 133 5.55 -3.24 19.59
C PRO A 133 6.20 -3.24 18.21
N GLU A 134 7.51 -3.02 18.14
CA GLU A 134 8.29 -3.12 16.90
C GLU A 134 8.35 -4.55 16.38
N GLN A 135 8.48 -5.53 17.27
CA GLN A 135 8.43 -6.94 16.92
C GLN A 135 7.04 -7.28 16.39
N GLU A 136 5.98 -6.77 17.03
CA GLU A 136 4.59 -6.88 16.57
C GLU A 136 4.36 -6.31 15.17
N ALA A 137 4.81 -5.09 14.92
CA ALA A 137 4.74 -4.49 13.60
C ALA A 137 5.58 -5.25 12.57
N TYR A 138 6.76 -5.76 12.97
CA TYR A 138 7.64 -6.53 12.10
C TYR A 138 7.00 -7.83 11.63
N TRP A 139 6.49 -8.67 12.53
CA TRP A 139 5.85 -9.92 12.11
C TRP A 139 4.52 -9.66 11.39
N ARG A 140 3.75 -8.62 11.78
CA ARG A 140 2.59 -8.19 10.99
C ARG A 140 2.97 -7.84 9.55
N LYS A 141 4.08 -7.15 9.34
CA LYS A 141 4.49 -6.75 7.98
C LYS A 141 5.11 -7.91 7.20
N HIS A 142 5.97 -8.70 7.82
CA HIS A 142 6.80 -9.69 7.13
C HIS A 142 6.12 -11.04 6.94
N MET A 143 5.22 -11.42 7.84
CA MET A 143 4.53 -12.71 7.75
C MET A 143 3.17 -12.60 7.04
N PHE A 144 2.47 -11.46 7.12
CA PHE A 144 1.17 -11.28 6.43
C PHE A 144 1.33 -10.93 4.95
N GLY A 145 2.46 -10.32 4.56
CA GLY A 145 2.62 -9.81 3.19
C GLY A 145 2.84 -10.86 2.09
N LYS A 146 3.02 -12.14 2.44
CA LYS A 146 3.34 -13.20 1.46
C LYS A 146 2.33 -14.36 1.40
N THR A 147 1.68 -14.71 2.51
CA THR A 147 0.80 -15.90 2.62
C THR A 147 -0.70 -15.59 2.60
N ARG A 148 -1.11 -14.31 2.61
CA ARG A 148 -2.52 -13.89 2.52
C ARG A 148 -2.99 -13.23 1.19
N PRO A 149 -2.39 -13.47 -0.01
CA PRO A 149 -2.85 -12.77 -1.21
C PRO A 149 -4.32 -12.98 -1.56
N GLU A 150 -4.90 -14.16 -1.30
CA GLU A 150 -6.27 -14.47 -1.73
C GLU A 150 -7.34 -13.94 -0.78
N GLN A 151 -7.09 -13.95 0.53
CA GLN A 151 -8.06 -13.45 1.51
C GLN A 151 -8.08 -11.92 1.56
N ASP A 152 -6.93 -11.24 1.42
CA ASP A 152 -6.89 -9.79 1.25
C ASP A 152 -7.50 -9.35 -0.09
N ARG A 153 -7.44 -10.19 -1.14
CA ARG A 153 -8.18 -9.95 -2.38
C ARG A 153 -9.68 -9.98 -2.14
N SER A 154 -10.17 -10.95 -1.37
CA SER A 154 -11.60 -11.06 -1.04
C SER A 154 -12.10 -9.89 -0.19
N GLU A 155 -11.35 -9.46 0.82
CA GLU A 155 -11.71 -8.31 1.67
C GLU A 155 -11.64 -7.00 0.87
N ALA A 156 -10.60 -6.82 0.06
CA ALA A 156 -10.47 -5.66 -0.82
C ALA A 156 -11.58 -5.64 -1.88
N GLU A 157 -11.98 -6.80 -2.42
CA GLU A 157 -13.05 -6.93 -3.40
C GLU A 157 -14.43 -6.69 -2.77
N GLU A 158 -14.66 -7.15 -1.54
CA GLU A 158 -15.86 -6.83 -0.76
C GLU A 158 -15.94 -5.33 -0.43
N GLU A 159 -14.83 -4.71 0.00
CA GLU A 159 -14.78 -3.27 0.24
C GLU A 159 -15.00 -2.48 -1.06
N ASN A 160 -14.42 -2.92 -2.18
CA ASN A 160 -14.67 -2.30 -3.49
C ASN A 160 -16.13 -2.46 -3.90
N SER A 161 -16.75 -3.60 -3.58
CA SER A 161 -18.17 -3.84 -3.82
C SER A 161 -19.05 -2.88 -3.00
N ARG A 162 -18.75 -2.70 -1.71
CA ARG A 162 -19.43 -1.71 -0.84
C ARG A 162 -19.27 -0.28 -1.38
N ARG A 163 -18.04 0.11 -1.78
CA ARG A 163 -17.78 1.42 -2.39
C ARG A 163 -18.59 1.62 -3.68
N ARG A 164 -18.73 0.59 -4.51
CA ARG A 164 -19.55 0.66 -5.74
C ARG A 164 -21.05 0.83 -5.43
N VAL A 165 -21.55 0.22 -4.36
CA VAL A 165 -22.94 0.40 -3.92
C VAL A 165 -23.16 1.83 -3.41
N ASP A 166 -22.26 2.34 -2.57
CA ASP A 166 -22.32 3.72 -2.07
C ASP A 166 -22.21 4.75 -3.20
N GLU A 167 -21.35 4.50 -4.19
CA GLU A 167 -21.19 5.38 -5.34
C GLU A 167 -22.45 5.40 -6.22
N ARG A 168 -23.12 4.25 -6.41
CA ARG A 168 -24.43 4.21 -7.09
C ARG A 168 -25.48 4.99 -6.31
N ALA A 169 -25.59 4.75 -5.00
CA ALA A 169 -26.53 5.48 -4.15
C ALA A 169 -26.31 7.00 -4.20
N ARG A 170 -25.04 7.45 -4.27
CA ARG A 170 -24.70 8.86 -4.47
C ARG A 170 -25.12 9.40 -5.83
N ARG A 171 -24.90 8.65 -6.91
CA ARG A 171 -25.34 9.06 -8.26
C ARG A 171 -26.86 9.13 -8.35
N ASP A 172 -27.57 8.16 -7.80
CA ASP A 172 -29.04 8.15 -7.80
C ASP A 172 -29.60 9.35 -7.02
N ALA A 173 -28.98 9.69 -5.87
CA ALA A 173 -29.36 10.86 -5.09
C ALA A 173 -29.05 12.19 -5.80
N GLU A 174 -27.95 12.26 -6.56
CA GLU A 174 -27.60 13.43 -7.37
C GLU A 174 -28.54 13.59 -8.56
N GLU A 175 -28.91 12.50 -9.24
CA GLU A 175 -29.87 12.52 -10.34
C GLU A 175 -31.26 12.96 -9.88
N GLU A 176 -31.71 12.49 -8.71
CA GLU A 176 -32.98 12.91 -8.12
C GLU A 176 -32.97 14.42 -7.77
N ARG A 177 -31.84 14.94 -7.27
CA ARG A 177 -31.67 16.39 -7.03
C ARG A 177 -31.75 17.19 -8.33
N LEU A 178 -31.11 16.73 -9.40
CA LEU A 178 -31.17 17.40 -10.70
C LEU A 178 -32.59 17.40 -11.27
N ARG A 179 -33.35 16.31 -11.15
CA ARG A 179 -34.77 16.29 -11.55
C ARG A 179 -35.62 17.27 -10.75
N GLN A 180 -35.34 17.44 -9.46
CA GLN A 180 -36.03 18.42 -8.63
C GLN A 180 -35.69 19.85 -9.04
N GLU A 181 -34.42 20.14 -9.31
CA GLU A 181 -33.96 21.44 -9.80
C GLU A 181 -34.56 21.77 -11.18
N GLU A 182 -34.61 20.82 -12.12
CA GLU A 182 -35.28 20.99 -13.41
C GLU A 182 -36.79 21.22 -13.27
N ALA A 183 -37.47 20.46 -12.41
CA ALA A 183 -38.91 20.65 -12.17
C ALA A 183 -39.21 22.01 -11.51
N GLU A 184 -38.33 22.50 -10.65
CA GLU A 184 -38.44 23.83 -10.04
C GLU A 184 -38.13 24.94 -11.07
N GLU A 185 -37.12 24.75 -11.91
CA GLU A 185 -36.81 25.68 -13.00
C GLU A 185 -37.94 25.74 -14.04
N GLU A 186 -38.57 24.61 -14.38
CA GLU A 186 -39.71 24.57 -15.28
C GLU A 186 -40.92 25.32 -14.69
N ARG A 187 -41.18 25.17 -13.38
CA ARG A 187 -42.18 25.99 -12.67
C ARG A 187 -41.84 27.47 -12.73
N ARG A 188 -40.58 27.82 -12.54
CA ARG A 188 -40.09 29.21 -12.57
C ARG A 188 -40.17 29.81 -13.98
N ASN A 189 -39.86 29.03 -15.02
CA ASN A 189 -39.97 29.45 -16.42
C ASN A 189 -41.43 29.59 -16.87
N ASN A 190 -42.32 28.70 -16.45
CA ASN A 190 -43.76 28.87 -16.69
C ASN A 190 -44.32 30.15 -16.05
N ALA A 191 -43.81 30.54 -14.87
CA ALA A 191 -44.13 31.84 -14.28
C ALA A 191 -43.52 33.03 -15.05
N ARG A 192 -42.32 32.85 -15.63
CA ARG A 192 -41.60 33.89 -16.36
C ARG A 192 -42.13 34.12 -17.79
N ASN A 193 -42.73 33.12 -18.42
CA ASN A 193 -43.33 33.20 -19.76
C ASN A 193 -44.59 34.10 -19.85
N GLN A 194 -45.05 34.70 -18.75
CA GLN A 194 -46.10 35.73 -18.75
C GLN A 194 -45.60 37.16 -18.99
N GLN A 195 -44.29 37.38 -19.17
CA GLN A 195 -43.76 38.70 -19.53
C GLN A 195 -43.34 38.79 -21.01
N PRO A 196 -43.74 39.85 -21.73
CA PRO A 196 -43.38 40.02 -23.13
C PRO A 196 -41.90 40.36 -23.29
N SER A 197 -41.18 39.52 -24.02
CA SER A 197 -39.76 39.66 -24.35
C SER A 197 -39.48 40.84 -25.28
N PRO A 198 -38.42 41.64 -25.02
CA PRO A 198 -37.77 42.46 -26.02
C PRO A 198 -36.73 41.66 -26.83
N ARG A 199 -36.52 42.14 -28.05
CA ARG A 199 -35.82 41.50 -29.18
C ARG A 199 -34.28 41.61 -29.15
N ARG A 200 -33.66 40.52 -29.64
CA ARG A 200 -32.41 40.40 -30.47
C ARG A 200 -31.07 40.78 -29.77
N ARG A 201 -29.89 40.21 -30.09
CA ARG A 201 -29.28 39.66 -31.33
C ARG A 201 -28.24 38.56 -30.98
N PRO A 202 -27.88 37.66 -31.92
CA PRO A 202 -26.81 36.68 -31.73
C PRO A 202 -25.45 37.22 -32.20
N PHE A 203 -24.42 37.08 -31.36
CA PHE A 203 -23.02 37.17 -31.77
C PHE A 203 -22.38 35.80 -31.60
N ALA A 204 -21.83 35.26 -32.69
CA ALA A 204 -21.07 34.02 -32.70
C ALA A 204 -19.73 34.23 -31.99
N LEU A 205 -19.55 33.55 -30.86
CA LEU A 205 -18.27 33.46 -30.14
C LEU A 205 -17.41 32.38 -30.81
N GLN A 206 -16.23 32.79 -31.30
CA GLN A 206 -15.17 31.86 -31.69
C GLN A 206 -14.80 30.96 -30.50
N PRO A 207 -14.56 29.66 -30.72
CA PRO A 207 -14.15 28.75 -29.66
C PRO A 207 -12.76 29.17 -29.16
N GLN A 208 -12.71 29.85 -28.01
CA GLN A 208 -11.46 30.06 -27.30
C GLN A 208 -10.91 28.68 -26.94
N GLN A 209 -9.73 28.35 -27.47
CA GLN A 209 -9.03 27.14 -27.04
C GLN A 209 -8.92 27.17 -25.50
N PRO A 210 -9.35 26.12 -24.81
CA PRO A 210 -9.33 26.08 -23.35
C PRO A 210 -7.87 26.25 -22.90
N LYS A 211 -7.57 27.37 -22.23
CA LYS A 211 -6.29 27.59 -21.59
C LYS A 211 -6.14 26.51 -20.52
N LEU A 212 -5.19 25.60 -20.71
CA LEU A 212 -4.88 24.57 -19.73
C LEU A 212 -4.53 25.24 -18.40
N ALA A 213 -5.12 24.76 -17.31
CA ALA A 213 -4.83 25.27 -15.98
C ALA A 213 -3.33 25.12 -15.66
N PRO A 214 -2.71 26.13 -15.02
CA PRO A 214 -1.29 26.07 -14.67
C PRO A 214 -1.05 24.98 -13.62
N LEU A 215 0.10 24.32 -13.68
CA LEU A 215 0.54 23.39 -12.64
C LEU A 215 0.88 24.17 -11.37
N VAL A 216 0.15 23.89 -10.29
CA VAL A 216 0.33 24.52 -8.97
C VAL A 216 1.04 23.54 -8.04
N VAL A 217 2.00 24.04 -7.27
CA VAL A 217 2.79 23.27 -6.30
C VAL A 217 2.16 23.42 -4.91
N ASN A 218 1.98 22.31 -4.21
CA ASN A 218 1.60 22.31 -2.81
C ASN A 218 2.87 22.37 -1.93
N PRO A 219 3.12 23.48 -1.20
CA PRO A 219 4.36 23.67 -0.45
C PRO A 219 4.51 22.69 0.73
N VAL A 220 3.41 22.25 1.34
CA VAL A 220 3.44 21.29 2.44
C VAL A 220 3.84 19.90 1.93
N ALA A 221 3.20 19.45 0.85
CA ALA A 221 3.52 18.18 0.21
C ALA A 221 4.95 18.18 -0.35
N LEU A 222 5.42 19.29 -0.93
CA LEU A 222 6.79 19.44 -1.41
C LEU A 222 7.82 19.20 -0.28
N ARG A 223 7.62 19.83 0.88
CA ARG A 223 8.53 19.67 2.03
C ARG A 223 8.54 18.23 2.55
N GLN A 224 7.37 17.61 2.66
CA GLN A 224 7.25 16.21 3.09
C GLN A 224 7.95 15.27 2.10
N TRP A 225 7.75 15.48 0.81
CA TRP A 225 8.43 14.71 -0.24
C TRP A 225 9.95 14.88 -0.19
N GLN A 226 10.49 16.09 -0.01
CA GLN A 226 11.93 16.33 0.12
C GLN A 226 12.54 15.60 1.33
N LEU A 227 11.85 15.59 2.47
CA LEU A 227 12.26 14.84 3.65
C LEU A 227 12.26 13.33 3.38
N TYR A 228 11.21 12.84 2.71
CA TYR A 228 11.10 11.43 2.34
C TYR A 228 12.20 10.98 1.37
N VAL A 229 12.51 11.78 0.34
CA VAL A 229 13.64 11.53 -0.59
C VAL A 229 14.96 11.49 0.16
N THR A 230 15.18 12.44 1.08
CA THR A 230 16.42 12.50 1.88
C THR A 230 16.58 11.27 2.77
N GLN A 231 15.53 10.87 3.47
CA GLN A 231 15.52 9.66 4.28
C GLN A 231 15.72 8.40 3.43
N SER A 232 14.98 8.27 2.32
CA SER A 232 15.06 7.11 1.42
C SER A 232 16.46 6.94 0.83
N PHE A 233 17.12 8.03 0.44
CA PHE A 233 18.43 7.98 -0.19
C PHE A 233 19.60 7.95 0.80
N SER A 234 19.33 8.01 2.11
CA SER A 234 20.35 7.74 3.14
C SER A 234 20.77 6.28 3.17
N ASN A 235 19.85 5.36 2.84
CA ASN A 235 20.11 3.94 2.71
C ASN A 235 19.20 3.31 1.64
N TYR A 236 19.74 3.12 0.44
CA TYR A 236 19.02 2.60 -0.72
C TYR A 236 18.49 1.17 -0.49
N ALA A 237 19.12 0.38 0.37
CA ALA A 237 18.66 -0.98 0.69
C ALA A 237 17.34 -0.98 1.49
N LEU A 238 17.03 0.11 2.21
CA LEU A 238 15.85 0.24 3.06
C LEU A 238 14.68 0.97 2.39
N ILE A 239 14.76 1.24 1.08
CA ILE A 239 13.70 1.94 0.33
C ILE A 239 12.45 1.05 0.25
N ASN A 240 11.49 1.31 1.13
CA ASN A 240 10.20 0.63 1.18
C ASN A 240 9.17 1.14 0.17
N GLY A 241 9.44 2.25 -0.51
CA GLY A 241 8.58 2.80 -1.56
C GLY A 241 9.40 3.78 -2.41
N PHE A 242 9.19 3.79 -3.72
CA PHE A 242 9.89 4.74 -4.57
C PHE A 242 9.38 6.16 -4.28
N PRO A 243 10.25 7.17 -4.09
CA PRO A 243 9.85 8.52 -3.71
C PRO A 243 9.28 9.33 -4.88
N ASP A 244 8.16 8.87 -5.44
CA ASP A 244 7.36 9.57 -6.45
C ASP A 244 6.60 10.76 -5.83
N PRO A 245 6.71 11.98 -6.37
CA PRO A 245 6.02 13.16 -5.83
C PRO A 245 4.49 13.14 -5.95
N CYS A 246 3.90 12.18 -6.67
CA CYS A 246 2.45 12.05 -6.84
C CYS A 246 1.86 10.76 -6.23
N SER A 247 2.67 9.90 -5.59
CA SER A 247 2.20 8.64 -5.00
C SER A 247 1.67 8.76 -3.57
N GLY A 248 1.91 9.89 -2.90
CA GLY A 248 1.43 10.16 -1.54
C GLY A 248 -0.06 10.55 -1.46
N PRO A 249 -0.63 10.66 -0.24
CA PRO A 249 -2.01 11.08 -0.03
C PRO A 249 -2.29 12.52 -0.49
N LEU A 250 -1.24 13.33 -0.61
CA LEU A 250 -1.28 14.68 -1.15
C LEU A 250 -0.22 14.82 -2.25
N PRO A 251 -0.61 15.04 -3.51
CA PRO A 251 0.35 15.21 -4.60
C PRO A 251 1.10 16.54 -4.45
N VAL A 252 2.40 16.53 -4.76
CA VAL A 252 3.24 17.74 -4.70
C VAL A 252 2.81 18.77 -5.75
N VAL A 253 2.34 18.32 -6.91
CA VAL A 253 1.89 19.17 -8.03
C VAL A 253 0.50 18.72 -8.46
N THR A 254 -0.36 19.68 -8.79
CA THR A 254 -1.69 19.40 -9.37
C THR A 254 -1.59 18.45 -10.58
N PRO A 255 -2.58 17.58 -10.82
CA PRO A 255 -2.61 16.69 -11.98
C PRO A 255 -2.39 17.44 -13.30
N CYS A 256 -1.61 16.86 -14.20
CA CYS A 256 -1.32 17.46 -15.50
C CYS A 256 -2.50 17.27 -16.46
N ALA A 257 -3.03 18.37 -17.01
CA ALA A 257 -4.12 18.34 -17.99
C ALA A 257 -3.64 18.16 -19.45
N LYS A 258 -2.33 18.02 -19.70
CA LYS A 258 -1.81 17.84 -21.06
C LYS A 258 -2.21 16.45 -21.60
N PRO A 259 -2.91 16.37 -22.75
CA PRO A 259 -3.36 15.08 -23.29
C PRO A 259 -2.24 14.08 -23.56
N GLN A 260 -1.06 14.56 -23.95
CA GLN A 260 0.13 13.73 -24.19
C GLN A 260 0.56 13.00 -22.92
N CYS A 261 0.55 13.68 -21.77
CA CYS A 261 0.88 13.06 -20.50
C CYS A 261 -0.14 11.98 -20.10
N ASN A 262 -1.40 12.08 -20.51
CA ASN A 262 -2.41 11.08 -20.14
C ASN A 262 -2.41 9.83 -21.02
N ARG A 263 -1.66 9.84 -22.13
CA ARG A 263 -1.61 8.74 -23.11
C ARG A 263 -0.30 7.94 -23.08
N GLU A 264 0.72 8.45 -22.40
CA GLU A 264 2.03 7.81 -22.32
C GLU A 264 1.99 6.70 -21.26
N GLU A 265 2.37 5.48 -21.64
CA GLU A 265 2.65 4.41 -20.68
C GLU A 265 3.88 4.81 -19.87
N ARG A 266 3.72 4.93 -18.56
CA ARG A 266 4.76 5.41 -17.66
C ARG A 266 4.81 4.59 -16.40
N THR A 267 6.02 4.46 -15.85
CA THR A 267 6.29 3.73 -14.62
C THR A 267 5.93 4.57 -13.40
N LEU A 268 6.11 5.90 -13.48
CA LEU A 268 5.75 6.84 -12.44
C LEU A 268 4.30 7.34 -12.55
N VAL A 269 3.69 7.67 -11.41
CA VAL A 269 2.40 8.36 -11.38
C VAL A 269 2.56 9.79 -11.92
N ALA A 270 3.63 10.47 -11.49
CA ALA A 270 3.99 11.79 -11.93
C ALA A 270 4.46 11.80 -13.40
N CYS A 271 3.91 12.69 -14.23
CA CYS A 271 4.42 12.91 -15.58
C CYS A 271 5.69 13.78 -15.60
N SER A 272 6.38 13.83 -16.74
CA SER A 272 7.57 14.67 -16.94
C SER A 272 7.34 16.15 -16.58
N CYS A 273 6.16 16.71 -16.87
CA CYS A 273 5.83 18.09 -16.51
C CYS A 273 5.72 18.30 -14.99
N GLN A 274 5.15 17.33 -14.27
CA GLN A 274 5.03 17.38 -12.81
C GLN A 274 6.37 17.18 -12.13
N LEU A 275 7.19 16.24 -12.63
CA LEU A 275 8.57 16.04 -12.16
C LEU A 275 9.39 17.33 -12.31
N ARG A 276 9.39 17.93 -13.51
CA ARG A 276 10.06 19.22 -13.76
C ARG A 276 9.62 20.30 -12.78
N LYS A 277 8.31 20.50 -12.66
CA LYS A 277 7.75 21.52 -11.77
C LYS A 277 8.10 21.27 -10.30
N THR A 278 8.14 20.00 -9.89
CA THR A 278 8.53 19.59 -8.54
C THR A 278 9.98 19.94 -8.26
N PHE A 279 10.90 19.55 -9.14
CA PHE A 279 12.34 19.82 -8.94
C PHE A 279 12.68 21.32 -9.06
N GLU A 280 12.00 22.06 -9.95
CA GLU A 280 12.11 23.53 -10.02
C GLU A 280 11.70 24.18 -8.70
N ALA A 281 10.53 23.81 -8.16
CA ALA A 281 10.02 24.37 -6.91
C ALA A 281 10.86 23.96 -5.70
N ALA A 282 11.47 22.77 -5.75
CA ALA A 282 12.38 22.28 -4.73
C ALA A 282 13.71 23.04 -4.68
N GLY A 283 14.07 23.81 -5.73
CA GLY A 283 15.31 24.57 -5.78
C GLY A 283 16.57 23.70 -5.71
N VAL A 284 16.52 22.49 -6.28
CA VAL A 284 17.61 21.50 -6.16
C VAL A 284 18.81 21.82 -7.04
N ASN A 285 19.98 21.31 -6.64
CA ASN A 285 21.14 21.27 -7.53
C ASN A 285 21.04 20.08 -8.48
N LEU A 286 20.75 20.33 -9.76
CA LEU A 286 20.53 19.28 -10.77
C LEU A 286 21.70 18.29 -10.90
N LYS A 287 22.95 18.74 -10.74
CA LYS A 287 24.13 17.87 -10.80
C LYS A 287 24.15 16.87 -9.63
N LYS A 288 23.81 17.32 -8.42
CA LYS A 288 23.72 16.45 -7.24
C LYS A 288 22.54 15.48 -7.37
N GLU A 289 21.39 15.96 -7.82
CA GLU A 289 20.22 15.11 -8.00
C GLU A 289 20.44 14.05 -9.08
N LEU A 290 21.03 14.38 -10.23
CA LEU A 290 21.38 13.37 -11.24
C LEU A 290 22.19 12.20 -10.66
N HIS A 291 23.16 12.49 -9.79
CA HIS A 291 23.92 11.43 -9.14
C HIS A 291 23.08 10.60 -8.16
N ARG A 292 22.16 11.24 -7.41
CA ARG A 292 21.27 10.56 -6.46
C ARG A 292 20.23 9.69 -7.17
N TRP A 293 19.69 10.16 -8.28
CA TRP A 293 18.67 9.48 -9.06
C TRP A 293 19.24 8.56 -10.14
N HIS A 294 20.56 8.31 -10.16
CA HIS A 294 21.17 7.42 -11.12
C HIS A 294 20.65 5.98 -10.95
N PRO A 295 20.19 5.30 -12.03
CA PRO A 295 19.61 3.95 -11.93
C PRO A 295 20.50 2.95 -11.19
N ASP A 296 21.83 3.00 -11.39
CA ASP A 296 22.77 2.10 -10.73
C ASP A 296 22.72 2.14 -9.19
N ARG A 297 22.33 3.29 -8.61
CA ARG A 297 22.21 3.43 -7.15
C ARG A 297 21.09 2.55 -6.58
N PHE A 298 20.13 2.14 -7.42
CA PHE A 298 19.01 1.31 -7.03
C PHE A 298 19.29 -0.20 -7.17
N HIS A 299 20.47 -0.63 -7.63
CA HIS A 299 20.83 -2.06 -7.63
C HIS A 299 20.91 -2.67 -6.22
N VAL A 300 21.19 -1.87 -5.20
CA VAL A 300 21.24 -2.35 -3.81
C VAL A 300 19.86 -2.44 -3.14
N CYS A 301 18.79 -2.02 -3.83
CA CYS A 301 17.43 -2.20 -3.34
C CYS A 301 17.04 -3.69 -3.28
N ALA A 302 15.99 -3.99 -2.51
CA ALA A 302 15.42 -5.33 -2.38
C ALA A 302 15.14 -5.95 -3.77
N GLU A 303 15.57 -7.20 -3.96
CA GLU A 303 15.60 -7.88 -5.25
C GLU A 303 14.26 -7.85 -6.00
N GLN A 304 13.16 -8.07 -5.27
CA GLN A 304 11.80 -8.08 -5.82
C GLN A 304 11.37 -6.73 -6.43
N ARG A 305 11.89 -5.61 -5.93
CA ARG A 305 11.49 -4.25 -6.34
C ARG A 305 12.54 -3.55 -7.19
N ARG A 306 13.77 -4.10 -7.21
CA ARG A 306 14.91 -3.56 -7.93
C ARG A 306 14.61 -3.26 -9.40
N PRO A 307 14.02 -4.17 -10.22
CA PRO A 307 13.74 -3.89 -11.62
C PRO A 307 12.81 -2.68 -11.81
N LEU A 308 11.75 -2.60 -11.00
CA LEU A 308 10.79 -1.51 -11.05
C LEU A 308 11.41 -0.17 -10.64
N TYR A 309 12.19 -0.16 -9.56
CA TYR A 309 12.85 1.06 -9.09
C TYR A 309 13.90 1.58 -10.07
N ILE A 310 14.60 0.69 -10.78
CA ILE A 310 15.54 1.07 -11.84
C ILE A 310 14.79 1.75 -12.99
N LEU A 311 13.63 1.23 -13.42
CA LEU A 311 12.79 1.86 -14.44
C LEU A 311 12.29 3.25 -13.99
N MET A 312 11.75 3.34 -12.77
CA MET A 312 11.30 4.61 -12.19
C MET A 312 12.43 5.64 -12.07
N ALA A 313 13.61 5.21 -11.60
CA ALA A 313 14.80 6.06 -11.53
C ALA A 313 15.26 6.53 -12.91
N THR A 314 15.17 5.67 -13.92
CA THR A 314 15.51 6.01 -15.31
C THR A 314 14.62 7.14 -15.85
N GLU A 315 13.32 7.11 -15.56
CA GLU A 315 12.40 8.19 -15.94
C GLU A 315 12.76 9.52 -15.25
N VAL A 316 13.00 9.51 -13.93
CA VAL A 316 13.42 10.72 -13.20
C VAL A 316 14.75 11.24 -13.72
N PHE A 317 15.73 10.36 -13.95
CA PHE A 317 17.05 10.69 -14.44
C PHE A 317 17.00 11.36 -15.82
N ARG A 318 16.19 10.83 -16.75
CA ARG A 318 15.96 11.44 -18.07
C ARG A 318 15.45 12.87 -17.93
N VAL A 319 14.43 13.09 -17.12
CA VAL A 319 13.85 14.42 -16.90
C VAL A 319 14.86 15.39 -16.28
N LEU A 320 15.61 14.97 -15.27
CA LEU A 320 16.67 15.78 -14.66
C LEU A 320 17.79 16.11 -15.65
N ASN A 321 18.13 15.19 -16.56
CA ASN A 321 19.15 15.41 -17.57
C ASN A 321 18.68 16.44 -18.60
N GLU A 322 17.46 16.32 -19.10
CA GLU A 322 16.85 17.33 -20.00
C GLU A 322 16.79 18.71 -19.32
N MET A 323 16.38 18.79 -18.06
CA MET A 323 16.38 20.04 -17.29
C MET A 323 17.78 20.65 -17.18
N ARG A 324 18.81 19.82 -16.99
CA ARG A 324 20.20 20.26 -16.91
C ARG A 324 20.71 20.76 -18.26
N GLU A 325 20.42 20.05 -19.35
CA GLU A 325 20.79 20.46 -20.71
C GLU A 325 20.10 21.76 -21.10
N GLU A 326 18.82 21.93 -20.75
CA GLU A 326 18.11 23.20 -20.93
C GLU A 326 18.72 24.32 -20.10
N ALA A 327 19.08 24.07 -18.84
CA ALA A 327 19.73 25.07 -17.99
C ALA A 327 21.10 25.48 -18.53
N LEU A 328 21.89 24.54 -19.05
CA LEU A 328 23.17 24.81 -19.70
C LEU A 328 22.98 25.59 -21.01
N SER A 329 21.94 25.27 -21.77
CA SER A 329 21.60 25.95 -23.03
C SER A 329 21.06 27.36 -22.80
N ARG A 330 20.43 27.60 -21.64
CA ARG A 330 19.95 28.92 -21.21
C ARG A 330 21.03 29.78 -20.54
N GLY A 331 22.20 29.21 -20.25
CA GLY A 331 23.33 29.94 -19.68
C GLY A 331 23.28 30.08 -18.15
N LEU A 332 24.38 30.22 -17.42
CA LEU A 332 25.66 30.82 -17.81
C LEU A 332 25.52 32.01 -18.76
#